data_AF-A0A923KXL9-F1
#
_entry.id   AF-A0A923KXL9-F1
#
_cell.length_a   1.000
_cell.length_b   1.000
_cell.length_c   1.000
_cell.angle_alpha   90.00
_cell.angle_beta   90.00
_cell.angle_gamma   90.00
#
_symmetry.space_group_name_H-M   'P 1'
#
loop_
_entity.id
_entity.type
_entity.pdbx_description
1 polymer ?
#
loop_
_entity_poly.entity_id
_entity_poly.type
_entity_poly.pdbx_seq_one_letter_code
_entity_poly.pdbx_strand_id
1 'polypeptide(L)'
;MNTLIIYDNAGYIISTMAGSIREPQGGVQFLWVEIPEGKQLKVTDGIGVDVSVTPNIPILENIPKSSEKVIEIRMSNVEDAVNAIMTI
;
A
#
# COMPACT_ATOMS: atom_id res chain seq x y z
N MET A 1 -11.33 2.23 -5.86
CA MET A 1 -11.62 0.84 -6.35
C MET A 1 -11.58 -0.08 -5.15
N ASN A 2 -12.66 -0.82 -4.86
CA ASN A 2 -12.69 -1.70 -3.70
C ASN A 2 -11.94 -3.00 -4.00
N THR A 3 -11.03 -3.35 -3.11
CA THR A 3 -10.24 -4.59 -3.13
C THR A 3 -10.74 -5.49 -2.01
N LEU A 4 -11.06 -6.74 -2.34
CA LEU A 4 -11.33 -7.77 -1.36
C LEU A 4 -10.01 -8.39 -0.91
N ILE A 5 -9.80 -8.46 0.40
CA ILE A 5 -8.62 -9.08 1.02
C ILE A 5 -9.09 -10.28 1.81
N ILE A 6 -8.48 -11.44 1.59
CA ILE A 6 -8.65 -12.65 2.41
C ILE A 6 -7.38 -12.84 3.23
N TYR A 7 -7.53 -13.11 4.52
CA TYR A 7 -6.41 -13.21 5.46
C TYR A 7 -6.62 -14.32 6.50
N ASP A 8 -5.55 -14.69 7.20
CA ASP A 8 -5.59 -15.68 8.28
C ASP A 8 -5.76 -15.04 9.67
N ASN A 9 -5.81 -15.87 10.71
CA ASN A 9 -5.99 -15.41 12.11
C ASN A 9 -4.81 -14.57 12.64
N ALA A 10 -3.67 -14.56 11.97
CA ALA A 10 -2.50 -13.77 12.32
C ALA A 10 -2.37 -12.49 11.49
N GLY A 11 -3.30 -12.24 10.55
CA GLY A 11 -3.31 -11.05 9.71
C GLY A 11 -2.46 -11.18 8.44
N TYR A 12 -2.01 -12.39 8.09
CA TYR A 12 -1.31 -12.62 6.83
C TYR A 12 -2.29 -12.61 5.66
N ILE A 13 -1.94 -11.88 4.60
CA ILE A 13 -2.74 -11.86 3.38
C ILE A 13 -2.57 -13.17 2.63
N ILE A 14 -3.69 -13.86 2.37
CA ILE A 14 -3.74 -15.08 1.56
C ILE A 14 -4.04 -14.73 0.10
N SER A 15 -4.98 -13.81 -0.13
CA SER A 15 -5.40 -13.43 -1.48
C SER A 15 -5.97 -12.02 -1.53
N THR A 16 -5.75 -11.33 -2.64
CA THR A 16 -6.33 -10.03 -2.96
C THR A 16 -7.08 -10.13 -4.28
N MET A 17 -8.28 -9.56 -4.36
CA MET A 17 -9.11 -9.62 -5.55
C MET A 17 -9.74 -8.24 -5.81
N ALA A 18 -9.80 -7.80 -7.08
CA ALA A 18 -10.42 -6.54 -7.48
C ALA A 18 -11.58 -6.76 -8.46
N GLY A 19 -12.60 -5.90 -8.39
CA GLY A 19 -13.76 -5.92 -9.28
C GLY A 19 -15.02 -6.53 -8.66
N SER A 20 -15.91 -7.04 -9.51
CA SER A 20 -17.20 -7.60 -9.08
C SER A 20 -17.04 -9.04 -8.58
N ILE A 21 -16.59 -9.17 -7.34
CA ILE A 21 -16.33 -10.47 -6.70
C ILE A 21 -17.41 -10.77 -5.67
N ARG A 22 -17.81 -12.04 -5.59
CA ARG A 22 -18.73 -12.51 -4.56
C ARG A 22 -18.04 -12.48 -3.20
N GLU A 23 -18.75 -11.96 -2.20
CA GLU A 23 -18.31 -11.98 -0.82
C GLU A 23 -18.11 -13.44 -0.31
N PRO A 24 -16.95 -13.75 0.29
CA PRO A 24 -16.70 -15.07 0.87
C PRO A 24 -17.75 -15.45 1.92
N GLN A 25 -18.02 -16.75 2.04
CA GLN A 25 -18.98 -17.31 2.99
C GLN A 25 -18.34 -18.49 3.73
N GLY A 26 -18.91 -18.89 4.87
CA GLY A 26 -18.44 -20.07 5.61
C GLY A 26 -17.28 -19.81 6.58
N GLY A 27 -17.18 -18.60 7.15
CA GLY A 27 -16.19 -18.27 8.18
C GLY A 27 -14.81 -17.88 7.65
N VAL A 28 -14.68 -17.66 6.34
CA VAL A 28 -13.47 -17.07 5.74
C VAL A 28 -13.34 -15.63 6.22
N GLN A 29 -12.18 -15.25 6.76
CA GLN A 29 -11.90 -13.87 7.14
C GLN A 29 -11.61 -13.03 5.90
N PHE A 30 -12.34 -11.93 5.73
CA PHE A 30 -12.13 -11.00 4.63
C PHE A 30 -12.43 -9.55 5.02
N LEU A 31 -11.88 -8.61 4.26
CA LEU A 31 -12.10 -7.18 4.39
C LEU A 31 -12.24 -6.56 2.99
N TRP A 32 -13.20 -5.65 2.84
CA TRP A 32 -13.26 -4.75 1.69
C TRP A 32 -12.48 -3.49 2.01
N VAL A 33 -11.54 -3.13 1.13
CA VAL A 33 -10.61 -2.03 1.35
C VAL A 33 -10.53 -1.16 0.11
N GLU A 34 -10.65 0.14 0.34
CA GLU A 34 -10.24 1.13 -0.64
C GLU A 34 -8.78 1.50 -0.39
N ILE A 35 -7.94 1.25 -1.40
CA ILE A 35 -6.51 1.59 -1.34
C ILE A 35 -6.35 2.98 -1.99
N PRO A 36 -5.89 4.00 -1.24
CA PRO A 36 -5.61 5.31 -1.81
C PRO A 36 -4.49 5.26 -2.85
N GLU A 37 -4.47 6.26 -3.74
CA GLU A 37 -3.38 6.41 -4.71
C GLU A 37 -2.02 6.56 -3.99
N GLY A 38 -0.98 5.93 -4.55
CA GLY A 38 0.37 5.93 -3.97
C GLY A 38 0.54 4.99 -2.77
N LYS A 39 -0.50 4.27 -2.36
CA LYS A 39 -0.45 3.24 -1.31
C LYS A 39 -0.62 1.84 -1.88
N GLN A 40 -0.12 0.86 -1.14
CA GLN A 40 -0.34 -0.56 -1.38
C GLN A 40 -0.60 -1.28 -0.06
N LEU A 41 -1.15 -2.49 -0.12
CA LEU A 41 -1.19 -3.36 1.05
C LEU A 41 0.24 -3.68 1.49
N LYS A 42 0.47 -3.67 2.80
CA LYS A 42 1.76 -4.05 3.36
C LYS A 42 2.03 -5.52 3.06
N VAL A 43 3.10 -5.77 2.30
CA VAL A 43 3.58 -7.12 1.96
C VAL A 43 4.99 -7.39 2.48
N THR A 44 5.66 -6.36 3.02
CA THR A 44 7.07 -6.40 3.45
C THR A 44 7.41 -7.53 4.43
N ASP A 45 6.49 -7.88 5.34
CA ASP A 45 6.62 -8.98 6.30
C ASP A 45 5.42 -9.97 6.24
N GLY A 46 4.59 -9.85 5.21
CA GLY A 46 3.39 -10.65 5.00
C GLY A 46 2.16 -10.24 5.85
N ILE A 47 2.34 -9.46 6.92
CA ILE A 47 1.24 -8.99 7.77
C ILE A 47 0.62 -7.75 7.15
N GLY A 48 -0.56 -7.90 6.57
CA GLY A 48 -1.29 -6.85 5.88
C GLY A 48 -2.63 -6.47 6.51
N VAL A 49 -3.03 -7.14 7.58
CA VAL A 49 -4.24 -6.84 8.36
C VAL A 49 -3.89 -6.80 9.85
N ASP A 50 -4.29 -5.74 10.54
CA ASP A 50 -4.23 -5.66 12.00
C ASP A 50 -5.46 -6.35 12.59
N VAL A 51 -5.21 -7.53 13.16
CA VAL A 51 -6.21 -8.38 13.81
C VAL A 51 -6.31 -8.14 15.33
N SER A 52 -5.55 -7.17 15.86
CA SER A 52 -5.60 -6.81 17.29
C SER A 52 -6.74 -5.86 17.64
N VAL A 53 -7.40 -5.28 16.62
CA VAL A 53 -8.50 -4.32 16.75
C VAL A 53 -9.80 -4.88 16.17
N THR A 54 -10.96 -4.36 16.59
CA THR A 54 -12.26 -4.77 16.06
C THR A 54 -13.10 -3.54 15.69
N PRO A 55 -13.50 -3.36 14.43
CA PRO A 55 -13.24 -4.26 13.29
C PRO A 55 -11.75 -4.28 12.90
N ASN A 56 -11.28 -5.43 12.40
CA ASN A 56 -9.92 -5.58 11.85
C ASN A 56 -9.69 -4.53 10.75
N ILE A 57 -8.46 -4.02 10.62
CA ILE A 57 -8.14 -2.95 9.65
C ILE A 57 -6.97 -3.35 8.73
N PRO A 58 -6.96 -2.92 7.46
CA PRO A 58 -5.79 -3.13 6.61
C PRO A 58 -4.60 -2.29 7.06
N ILE A 59 -3.41 -2.84 6.84
CA ILE A 59 -2.16 -2.09 6.99
C ILE A 59 -1.68 -1.70 5.59
N LEU A 60 -1.57 -0.40 5.37
CA LEU A 60 -1.13 0.17 4.09
C LEU A 60 0.27 0.76 4.19
N GLU A 61 1.09 0.53 3.18
CA GLU A 61 2.41 1.13 3.04
C GLU A 61 2.48 1.97 1.77
N ASN A 62 3.52 2.81 1.67
CA ASN A 62 3.76 3.59 0.46
C ASN A 62 4.27 2.67 -0.65
N ILE A 63 3.78 2.88 -1.88
CA ILE A 63 4.38 2.25 -3.05
C ILE A 63 5.83 2.74 -3.16
N PRO A 64 6.83 1.83 -3.20
CA PRO A 64 8.20 2.23 -3.36
C PRO A 64 8.38 2.91 -4.72
N LYS A 65 9.05 4.07 -4.72
CA LYS A 65 9.40 4.75 -5.97
C LYS A 65 10.37 3.90 -6.77
N SER A 66 10.22 3.90 -8.10
CA SER A 66 11.19 3.27 -8.97
C SER A 66 12.55 3.96 -8.85
N SER A 67 13.63 3.22 -9.16
CA SER A 67 14.99 3.75 -9.14
C SER A 67 15.12 4.98 -10.03
N GLU A 68 14.50 4.97 -11.21
CA GLU A 68 14.48 6.08 -12.15
C GLU A 68 13.81 7.31 -11.52
N LYS A 69 12.66 7.13 -10.86
CA LYS A 69 11.96 8.25 -10.20
C LYS A 69 12.75 8.82 -9.03
N VAL A 70 13.47 7.97 -8.30
CA VAL A 70 14.37 8.41 -7.23
C VAL A 70 15.53 9.23 -7.80
N ILE A 71 16.10 8.82 -8.93
CA ILE A 71 17.19 9.54 -9.60
C ILE A 71 16.70 10.90 -10.11
N GLU A 72 15.56 10.94 -10.82
CA GLU A 72 14.95 12.18 -11.33
C GLU A 72 14.74 13.22 -10.23
N ILE A 73 14.16 12.80 -9.08
CA ILE A 73 13.94 13.69 -7.93
C ILE A 73 15.26 14.22 -7.38
N ARG A 74 16.30 13.36 -7.29
CA ARG A 74 17.61 13.79 -6.81
C ARG A 74 18.24 14.81 -7.76
N MET A 75 18.14 14.62 -9.07
CA MET A 75 18.66 15.56 -10.06
C MET A 75 17.94 16.90 -10.00
N SER A 76 16.60 16.91 -9.95
CA SER A 76 15.80 18.13 -9.79
C SER A 76 16.18 18.90 -8.53
N ASN A 77 16.33 18.21 -7.39
CA ASN A 77 16.74 18.86 -6.14
C ASN A 77 18.15 19.48 -6.23
N VAL A 78 19.06 18.85 -6.97
CA VAL A 78 20.40 19.38 -7.22
C VAL A 78 20.34 20.60 -8.13
N GLU A 79 19.54 20.55 -9.20
CA GLU A 79 19.34 21.70 -10.11
C GLU A 79 18.78 22.91 -9.37
N ASP A 80 17.77 22.70 -8.51
CA ASP A 80 17.18 23.77 -7.69
C ASP A 80 18.22 24.40 -6.73
N ALA A 81 19.05 23.56 -6.10
CA ALA A 81 20.10 24.03 -5.21
C ALA A 81 21.18 24.82 -5.96
N VAL A 82 21.59 24.36 -7.15
CA VAL A 82 22.56 25.06 -7.99
C VAL A 82 22.00 26.40 -8.45
N ASN A 83 20.75 26.43 -8.91
CA ASN A 83 20.09 27.65 -9.35
C ASN A 83 20.00 28.67 -8.22
N ALA A 84 19.62 28.25 -7.01
CA ALA A 84 19.54 29.14 -5.85
C ALA A 84 20.89 29.79 -5.47
N ILE A 85 22.02 29.09 -5.70
CA ILE A 85 23.37 29.64 -5.49
C ILE A 85 23.72 30.65 -6.59
N MET A 86 23.35 30.37 -7.84
CA MET A 86 23.68 31.20 -9.00
C MET A 86 22.87 32.52 -9.06
N THR A 87 21.80 32.65 -8.28
CA THR A 87 21.02 33.89 -8.17
C THR A 87 21.48 34.82 -7.03
N ILE A 88 22.56 34.49 -6.32
CA ILE A 88 23.23 35.34 -5.30
C ILE A 88 24.46 36.00 -5.92
#